data_AF-A0A9D5ZRC1-F1
#
_entry.id   AF-A0A9D5ZRC1-F1
#
_cell.length_a   1.000
_cell.length_b   1.000
_cell.length_c   1.000
_cell.angle_alpha   90.00
_cell.angle_beta   90.00
_cell.angle_gamma   90.00
#
_symmetry.space_group_name_H-M   'P 1'
#
loop_
_entity.id
_entity.type
_entity.pdbx_description
1 polymer ?
#
loop_
_entity_poly.entity_id
_entity_poly.type
_entity_poly.pdbx_seq_one_letter_code
_entity_poly.pdbx_strand_id
1 'polypeptide(L)'
;MSNTNPNNPVPNFFITSAKDFKKIPGSPIAYWVNKNAISVFENECVDDHYTAKKGMAIGDNARFLRFWHEVSVKKIKWDAKYKEDTISHLWYPCLHGGGYRKWSSNKENIVNWRNDGEDPKKAIKDKTGDHWSRYIISTNFFFKPGINWTAISSASYSSRFHSEGLAFTSASMCAFRKDYDPKVLLLLVNSIVGRYFLNLLSPTINYGIAEFKKIPLIIPNNKNRFLDIVNNLINTFSEDWDSYETSWDFTTLPLLQPSHHQPTLKTTYSSLRTHWRNMTLEMQRLEEENNRIFIEAYGLQDELTPDVPLSEITLTCNPYYRYDSNKTAEELETLLLTDTIKELISYSIGCMMGRYSLDHPGLIYAHSGNIDFDLIYSTFKIQHSKFPPDDDGIIPIMDQEWFPDDVTNRFIQFLKVAWTPETLNENLKFVADSLKPKTNETPVDTIRRYMSTGFFKDHLKIYKKRPIYWLFSSGKQKAFECLVYLHRYNESTLSRMRSAYVTPLQGHYSARIEFLENEKNASKNPSDQRKLQKEMEAIRKKLEELRKFDDELRHYADMKIALDLDDGVKVNYGKFGNLLAEKSSITGSNDN
;
A
#
# COMPACT_ATOMS: atom_id res chain seq x y z
N MET A 1 -33.18 -63.58 0.97
CA MET A 1 -32.72 -64.91 1.45
C MET A 1 -31.27 -65.05 0.97
N SER A 2 -30.24 -65.49 1.70
CA SER A 2 -29.99 -65.74 3.14
C SER A 2 -28.52 -66.20 3.25
N ASN A 3 -27.75 -65.98 4.32
CA ASN A 3 -28.05 -65.46 5.66
C ASN A 3 -26.84 -64.69 6.24
N THR A 4 -26.95 -64.15 7.45
CA THR A 4 -25.81 -63.56 8.20
C THR A 4 -24.90 -64.61 8.81
N ASN A 5 -23.59 -64.33 8.90
CA ASN A 5 -22.66 -65.08 9.76
C ASN A 5 -21.95 -64.10 10.72
N PRO A 6 -22.42 -63.95 11.97
CA PRO A 6 -21.91 -62.96 12.91
C PRO A 6 -20.96 -63.61 13.93
N ASN A 7 -19.65 -63.67 13.65
CA ASN A 7 -18.60 -63.79 14.66
C ASN A 7 -17.20 -63.66 14.04
N ASN A 8 -16.71 -62.43 13.96
CA ASN A 8 -15.27 -62.18 13.97
C ASN A 8 -15.05 -60.90 14.80
N PRO A 9 -14.51 -60.98 16.03
CA PRO A 9 -14.36 -59.82 16.88
C PRO A 9 -13.22 -58.94 16.35
N VAL A 10 -13.54 -57.68 16.01
CA VAL A 10 -12.51 -56.67 15.74
C VAL A 10 -11.98 -56.18 17.09
N PRO A 11 -10.70 -56.45 17.46
CA PRO A 11 -10.17 -56.03 18.74
C PRO A 11 -9.86 -54.53 18.71
N ASN A 12 -10.28 -53.83 19.77
CA ASN A 12 -10.07 -52.40 20.10
C ASN A 12 -11.25 -51.44 19.86
N PHE A 13 -12.32 -51.60 20.66
CA PHE A 13 -13.28 -50.52 20.91
C PHE A 13 -13.40 -50.23 22.41
N PHE A 14 -13.14 -48.98 22.79
CA PHE A 14 -13.41 -48.48 24.14
C PHE A 14 -14.86 -48.00 24.21
N ILE A 15 -15.70 -48.69 24.99
CA ILE A 15 -17.12 -48.36 25.14
C ILE A 15 -17.28 -47.39 26.31
N THR A 16 -17.53 -46.13 26.00
CA THR A 16 -17.92 -45.09 26.97
C THR A 16 -19.23 -44.44 26.56
N SER A 17 -19.99 -43.95 27.54
CA SER A 17 -21.29 -43.35 27.32
C SER A 17 -21.14 -41.96 26.69
N ALA A 18 -21.57 -41.82 25.44
CA ALA A 18 -21.71 -40.52 24.76
C ALA A 18 -22.66 -39.54 25.49
N LYS A 19 -23.37 -40.00 26.52
CA LYS A 19 -24.28 -39.21 27.36
C LYS A 19 -23.55 -38.44 28.46
N ASP A 20 -22.32 -38.82 28.82
CA ASP A 20 -21.54 -38.14 29.86
C ASP A 20 -20.79 -36.92 29.31
N PHE A 21 -20.25 -37.02 28.10
CA PHE A 21 -19.65 -35.89 27.38
C PHE A 21 -20.67 -34.79 27.03
N LYS A 22 -21.96 -35.14 26.91
CA LYS A 22 -23.06 -34.19 26.63
C LYS A 22 -23.51 -33.37 27.85
N LYS A 23 -22.91 -33.56 29.03
CA LYS A 23 -23.23 -32.77 30.24
C LYS A 23 -22.50 -31.41 30.29
N ILE A 24 -21.55 -31.17 29.40
CA ILE A 24 -20.69 -29.97 29.43
C ILE A 24 -20.94 -29.10 28.17
N PRO A 25 -21.53 -27.91 28.30
CA PRO A 25 -21.61 -26.95 27.19
C PRO A 25 -20.22 -26.50 26.76
N GLY A 26 -19.94 -26.51 25.45
CA GLY A 26 -18.71 -25.94 24.90
C GLY A 26 -17.44 -26.77 25.08
N SER A 27 -17.53 -28.10 25.27
CA SER A 27 -16.37 -29.01 25.26
C SER A 27 -16.04 -29.51 23.83
N PRO A 28 -15.03 -28.94 23.13
CA PRO A 28 -14.56 -29.50 21.88
C PRO A 28 -13.84 -30.84 22.12
N ILE A 29 -14.27 -31.90 21.44
CA ILE A 29 -13.63 -33.23 21.54
C ILE A 29 -12.47 -33.28 20.54
N ALA A 30 -11.32 -32.74 20.94
CA ALA A 30 -10.09 -32.73 20.14
C ALA A 30 -9.29 -34.04 20.33
N TYR A 31 -9.88 -35.17 19.93
CA TYR A 31 -9.35 -36.53 20.20
C TYR A 31 -8.00 -36.85 19.53
N TRP A 32 -7.55 -36.00 18.60
CA TRP A 32 -6.25 -36.09 17.91
C TRP A 32 -5.13 -35.30 18.62
N VAL A 33 -5.43 -34.58 19.70
CA VAL A 33 -4.45 -33.75 20.43
C VAL A 33 -3.70 -34.62 21.44
N ASN A 34 -2.37 -34.53 21.43
CA ASN A 34 -1.52 -35.28 22.35
C ASN A 34 -1.70 -34.79 23.80
N LYS A 35 -1.41 -35.65 24.78
CA LYS A 35 -1.49 -35.35 26.21
C LYS A 35 -0.63 -34.14 26.59
N ASN A 36 0.54 -33.97 25.98
CA ASN A 36 1.43 -32.83 26.19
C ASN A 36 0.67 -31.52 25.89
N ALA A 37 0.18 -31.38 24.66
CA ALA A 37 -0.63 -30.24 24.22
C ALA A 37 -1.91 -30.01 25.06
N ILE A 38 -2.53 -31.05 25.62
CA ILE A 38 -3.64 -30.89 26.57
C ILE A 38 -3.15 -30.31 27.90
N SER A 39 -2.06 -30.83 28.48
CA SER A 39 -1.51 -30.35 29.77
C SER A 39 -1.03 -28.90 29.73
N VAL A 40 -0.68 -28.38 28.55
CA VAL A 40 -0.36 -26.95 28.39
C VAL A 40 -1.52 -26.05 28.84
N PHE A 41 -2.79 -26.46 28.67
CA PHE A 41 -3.96 -25.69 29.12
C PHE A 41 -4.12 -25.59 30.65
N GLU A 42 -3.29 -26.27 31.44
CA GLU A 42 -3.25 -26.14 32.89
C GLU A 42 -2.45 -24.91 33.36
N ASN A 43 -1.75 -24.22 32.45
CA ASN A 43 -1.00 -22.99 32.72
C ASN A 43 -1.88 -21.73 32.64
N GLU A 44 -1.33 -20.60 33.11
CA GLU A 44 -1.93 -19.26 32.90
C GLU A 44 -2.18 -18.98 31.41
N CYS A 45 -3.15 -18.13 31.10
CA CYS A 45 -3.55 -17.80 29.73
C CYS A 45 -3.30 -16.33 29.39
N VAL A 46 -3.46 -15.98 28.11
CA VAL A 46 -3.30 -14.60 27.63
C VAL A 46 -4.21 -13.62 28.36
N ASP A 47 -5.42 -14.01 28.78
CA ASP A 47 -6.31 -13.11 29.52
C ASP A 47 -5.88 -12.81 30.95
N ASP A 48 -4.96 -13.57 31.53
CA ASP A 48 -4.46 -13.29 32.87
C ASP A 48 -3.55 -12.06 32.84
N HIS A 49 -2.59 -12.01 31.89
CA HIS A 49 -1.55 -10.98 31.82
C HIS A 49 -1.74 -9.89 30.75
N TYR A 50 -2.73 -10.03 29.86
CA TYR A 50 -3.01 -9.08 28.79
C TYR A 50 -4.50 -8.72 28.73
N THR A 51 -4.79 -7.55 28.17
CA THR A 51 -6.16 -7.07 27.98
C THR A 51 -6.46 -7.00 26.48
N ALA A 52 -7.13 -8.02 25.95
CA ALA A 52 -7.62 -8.03 24.57
C ALA A 52 -8.91 -7.19 24.41
N LYS A 53 -8.97 -6.35 23.37
CA LYS A 53 -10.06 -5.41 23.08
C LYS A 53 -10.39 -5.31 21.59
N LYS A 54 -11.68 -5.07 21.31
CA LYS A 54 -12.21 -4.75 19.98
C LYS A 54 -12.22 -3.24 19.81
N GLY A 55 -11.78 -2.75 18.66
CA GLY A 55 -11.82 -1.32 18.34
C GLY A 55 -13.22 -0.81 18.01
N MET A 56 -13.31 0.48 17.74
CA MET A 56 -14.58 1.18 17.48
C MET A 56 -15.27 0.74 16.19
N ALA A 57 -16.59 0.54 16.24
CA ALA A 57 -17.44 0.46 15.07
C ALA A 57 -17.95 1.87 14.71
N ILE A 58 -17.28 2.51 13.75
CA ILE A 58 -17.55 3.91 13.36
C ILE A 58 -18.90 4.05 12.62
N GLY A 59 -19.35 3.02 11.90
CA GLY A 59 -20.66 2.99 11.22
C GLY A 59 -20.76 3.83 9.93
N ASP A 60 -19.76 4.67 9.65
CA ASP A 60 -19.57 5.42 8.41
C ASP A 60 -18.07 5.58 8.09
N ASN A 61 -17.47 4.55 7.50
CA ASN A 61 -16.06 4.58 7.10
C ASN A 61 -15.81 5.59 5.97
N ALA A 62 -16.80 5.85 5.11
CA ALA A 62 -16.64 6.71 3.95
C ALA A 62 -16.51 8.19 4.35
N ARG A 63 -17.02 8.59 5.52
CA ARG A 63 -16.85 9.94 6.08
C ARG A 63 -15.64 10.07 7.01
N PHE A 64 -15.38 9.07 7.85
CA PHE A 64 -14.48 9.23 9.00
C PHE A 64 -13.15 8.48 8.92
N LEU A 65 -12.90 7.68 7.88
CA LEU A 65 -11.62 7.01 7.64
C LEU A 65 -11.04 7.39 6.28
N ARG A 66 -9.72 7.57 6.23
CA ARG A 66 -8.96 7.90 5.02
C ARG A 66 -7.66 7.12 5.01
N PHE A 67 -7.05 6.92 3.84
CA PHE A 67 -5.60 6.75 3.81
C PHE A 67 -4.92 8.10 4.06
N TRP A 68 -3.76 8.10 4.71
CA TRP A 68 -3.08 9.33 5.12
C TRP A 68 -2.79 10.29 3.95
N HIS A 69 -2.52 9.74 2.77
CA HIS A 69 -2.22 10.48 1.54
C HIS A 69 -3.45 11.07 0.84
N GLU A 70 -4.66 10.88 1.36
CA GLU A 70 -5.87 11.54 0.83
C GLU A 70 -6.04 12.96 1.37
N VAL A 71 -5.42 13.28 2.52
CA VAL A 71 -5.66 14.52 3.29
C VAL A 71 -4.39 15.36 3.44
N SER A 72 -4.54 16.64 3.73
CA SER A 72 -3.38 17.51 4.03
C SER A 72 -2.65 17.02 5.28
N VAL A 73 -1.33 16.80 5.20
CA VAL A 73 -0.55 16.32 6.36
C VAL A 73 -0.54 17.32 7.54
N LYS A 74 -0.76 18.61 7.28
CA LYS A 74 -1.00 19.65 8.31
C LYS A 74 -2.27 19.42 9.14
N LYS A 75 -3.19 18.54 8.71
CA LYS A 75 -4.42 18.18 9.44
C LYS A 75 -4.31 16.85 10.20
N ILE A 76 -3.13 16.21 10.22
CA ILE A 76 -2.87 14.93 10.90
C ILE A 76 -2.01 15.16 12.16
N LYS A 77 -2.44 14.62 13.31
CA LYS A 77 -1.65 14.59 14.57
C LYS A 77 -1.03 13.21 14.75
N TRP A 78 0.27 13.10 14.51
CA TRP A 78 1.01 11.83 14.48
C TRP A 78 1.37 11.27 15.87
N ASP A 79 1.53 12.16 16.85
CA ASP A 79 2.16 11.92 18.15
C ASP A 79 1.18 12.04 19.34
N ALA A 80 -0.13 11.86 19.10
CA ALA A 80 -1.13 11.86 20.16
C ALA A 80 -0.91 10.69 21.13
N LYS A 81 -0.90 10.97 22.44
CA LYS A 81 -0.70 9.97 23.52
C LYS A 81 -1.93 9.86 24.42
N TYR A 82 -2.70 10.95 24.52
CA TYR A 82 -3.86 11.07 25.40
C TYR A 82 -5.07 11.62 24.66
N LYS A 83 -6.23 11.59 25.33
CA LYS A 83 -7.48 12.11 24.79
C LYS A 83 -7.39 13.63 24.58
N GLU A 84 -6.65 14.31 25.42
CA GLU A 84 -6.51 15.76 25.48
C GLU A 84 -5.76 16.30 24.24
N ASP A 85 -4.91 15.49 23.62
CA ASP A 85 -4.20 15.83 22.37
C ASP A 85 -5.15 15.98 21.17
N THR A 86 -6.38 15.44 21.27
CA THR A 86 -7.34 15.32 20.16
C THR A 86 -8.05 16.62 19.78
N ILE A 87 -7.75 17.74 20.44
CA ILE A 87 -8.40 19.03 20.20
C ILE A 87 -7.85 19.73 18.94
N SER A 88 -6.58 19.51 18.65
CA SER A 88 -5.80 20.38 17.74
C SER A 88 -5.94 20.07 16.25
N HIS A 89 -6.18 18.81 15.89
CA HIS A 89 -6.21 18.33 14.50
C HIS A 89 -7.48 17.52 14.22
N LEU A 90 -7.79 17.30 12.94
CA LEU A 90 -8.93 16.49 12.54
C LEU A 90 -8.58 14.99 12.54
N TRP A 91 -7.44 14.64 11.96
CA TRP A 91 -7.05 13.27 11.65
C TRP A 91 -5.98 12.72 12.59
N TYR A 92 -6.11 11.44 12.96
CA TYR A 92 -5.20 10.72 13.86
C TYR A 92 -4.88 9.34 13.27
N PRO A 93 -3.64 8.83 13.38
CA PRO A 93 -3.27 7.48 12.97
C PRO A 93 -4.22 6.41 13.53
N CYS A 94 -4.58 5.44 12.70
CA CYS A 94 -5.60 4.45 13.05
C CYS A 94 -5.27 3.06 12.50
N LEU A 95 -5.40 2.03 13.34
CA LEU A 95 -5.35 0.64 12.92
C LEU A 95 -6.71 0.23 12.36
N HIS A 96 -6.79 -0.03 11.05
CA HIS A 96 -8.01 -0.45 10.35
C HIS A 96 -7.77 -1.73 9.53
N GLY A 97 -7.48 -2.85 10.21
CA GLY A 97 -7.09 -4.10 9.55
C GLY A 97 -5.83 -3.91 8.69
N GLY A 98 -5.92 -4.28 7.42
CA GLY A 98 -4.87 -4.11 6.41
C GLY A 98 -4.48 -5.44 5.75
N GLY A 99 -3.43 -5.40 4.92
CA GLY A 99 -2.86 -6.61 4.32
C GLY A 99 -2.29 -7.55 5.38
N TYR A 100 -2.22 -8.85 5.04
CA TYR A 100 -1.49 -9.83 5.84
C TYR A 100 -0.02 -9.38 5.97
N ARG A 101 0.50 -9.40 7.20
CA ARG A 101 1.89 -9.04 7.56
C ARG A 101 2.10 -9.42 9.03
N LYS A 102 3.27 -9.98 9.37
CA LYS A 102 3.71 -10.22 10.75
C LYS A 102 4.52 -9.02 11.29
N TRP A 103 4.76 -9.03 12.59
CA TRP A 103 5.75 -8.21 13.34
C TRP A 103 5.48 -6.70 13.43
N SER A 104 5.24 -5.95 12.35
CA SER A 104 5.04 -4.48 12.39
C SER A 104 3.75 -4.05 11.69
N SER A 105 3.08 -3.02 12.22
CA SER A 105 1.74 -2.60 11.80
C SER A 105 1.72 -1.84 10.47
N ASN A 106 0.67 -2.04 9.67
CA ASN A 106 0.49 -1.36 8.39
C ASN A 106 0.16 0.13 8.61
N LYS A 107 1.17 0.99 8.45
CA LYS A 107 1.10 2.45 8.63
C LYS A 107 0.42 3.16 7.43
N GLU A 108 -0.89 2.98 7.26
CA GLU A 108 -1.61 3.52 6.10
C GLU A 108 -2.91 4.33 6.40
N ASN A 109 -3.64 4.01 7.48
CA ASN A 109 -4.97 4.59 7.75
C ASN A 109 -4.95 5.69 8.83
N ILE A 110 -5.84 6.66 8.68
CA ILE A 110 -6.14 7.72 9.64
C ILE A 110 -7.65 7.80 9.88
N VAL A 111 -8.05 8.33 11.04
CA VAL A 111 -9.45 8.50 11.44
C VAL A 111 -9.72 9.92 11.93
N ASN A 112 -10.91 10.46 11.62
CA ASN A 112 -11.37 11.69 12.28
C ASN A 112 -11.63 11.36 13.76
N TRP A 113 -10.79 11.89 14.65
CA TRP A 113 -10.92 11.72 16.09
C TRP A 113 -10.92 13.04 16.87
N ARG A 114 -11.18 14.16 16.20
CA ARG A 114 -11.18 15.48 16.85
C ARG A 114 -12.14 15.51 18.04
N ASN A 115 -11.73 16.17 19.13
CA ASN A 115 -12.51 16.33 20.36
C ASN A 115 -13.00 14.98 20.92
N ASP A 116 -12.12 13.97 21.00
CA ASP A 116 -12.45 12.59 21.37
C ASP A 116 -13.52 11.99 20.45
N GLY A 117 -13.38 12.15 19.14
CA GLY A 117 -14.32 11.62 18.14
C GLY A 117 -15.73 12.19 18.25
N GLU A 118 -15.85 13.51 18.43
CA GLU A 118 -17.15 14.22 18.52
C GLU A 118 -18.05 13.95 17.31
N ASP A 119 -17.52 14.14 16.09
CA ASP A 119 -18.27 13.94 14.85
C ASP A 119 -18.78 12.49 14.66
N PRO A 120 -17.96 11.42 14.78
CA PRO A 120 -18.45 10.05 14.65
C PRO A 120 -19.40 9.64 15.81
N LYS A 121 -19.19 10.14 17.04
CA LYS A 121 -20.12 9.91 18.16
C LYS A 121 -21.49 10.55 17.91
N LYS A 122 -21.52 11.75 17.31
CA LYS A 122 -22.76 12.42 16.89
C LYS A 122 -23.43 11.65 15.74
N ALA A 123 -22.67 11.30 14.69
CA ALA A 123 -23.22 10.59 13.54
C ALA A 123 -23.86 9.23 13.91
N ILE A 124 -23.31 8.50 14.89
CA ILE A 124 -23.94 7.27 15.39
C ILE A 124 -25.27 7.58 16.10
N LYS A 125 -25.32 8.58 16.99
CA LYS A 125 -26.57 9.01 17.65
C LYS A 125 -27.63 9.38 16.62
N ASP A 126 -27.28 10.23 15.66
CA ASP A 126 -28.19 10.71 14.62
C ASP A 126 -28.70 9.57 13.71
N LYS A 127 -27.85 8.56 13.44
CA LYS A 127 -28.18 7.41 12.57
C LYS A 127 -28.95 6.28 13.25
N THR A 128 -28.78 6.08 14.55
CA THR A 128 -29.28 4.88 15.27
C THR A 128 -30.25 5.19 16.41
N GLY A 129 -30.28 6.42 16.93
CA GLY A 129 -30.97 6.77 18.18
C GLY A 129 -30.31 6.22 19.45
N ASP A 130 -29.37 5.29 19.33
CA ASP A 130 -28.62 4.70 20.44
C ASP A 130 -27.57 5.65 21.02
N HIS A 131 -27.17 5.39 22.28
CA HIS A 131 -25.96 6.00 22.82
C HIS A 131 -24.70 5.46 22.12
N TRP A 132 -23.83 6.36 21.65
CA TRP A 132 -22.62 6.04 20.86
C TRP A 132 -21.72 4.97 21.47
N SER A 133 -21.70 4.85 22.80
CA SER A 133 -20.85 3.91 23.54
C SER A 133 -21.20 2.44 23.34
N ARG A 134 -22.30 2.11 22.65
CA ARG A 134 -22.59 0.75 22.17
C ARG A 134 -21.72 0.34 20.98
N TYR A 135 -21.21 1.30 20.21
CA TYR A 135 -20.51 1.09 18.95
C TYR A 135 -19.06 1.59 19.01
N ILE A 136 -18.87 2.80 19.54
CA ILE A 136 -17.55 3.37 19.86
C ILE A 136 -17.18 2.90 21.27
N ILE A 137 -16.33 1.87 21.30
CA ILE A 137 -15.85 1.18 22.51
C ILE A 137 -14.32 1.25 22.60
N SER A 138 -13.78 0.87 23.76
CA SER A 138 -12.33 0.71 23.98
C SER A 138 -11.49 1.99 23.82
N THR A 139 -12.09 3.18 23.77
CA THR A 139 -11.40 4.47 23.58
C THR A 139 -10.33 4.74 24.64
N ASN A 140 -10.49 4.22 25.86
CA ASN A 140 -9.50 4.28 26.94
C ASN A 140 -8.20 3.48 26.66
N PHE A 141 -8.13 2.77 25.52
CA PHE A 141 -6.96 2.07 25.02
C PHE A 141 -6.38 2.70 23.75
N PHE A 142 -6.99 3.76 23.21
CA PHE A 142 -6.41 4.49 22.08
C PHE A 142 -5.08 5.11 22.50
N PHE A 143 -4.19 5.25 21.52
CA PHE A 143 -2.85 5.82 21.66
C PHE A 143 -1.88 5.04 22.56
N LYS A 144 -2.26 3.87 23.09
CA LYS A 144 -1.37 2.99 23.87
C LYS A 144 -0.63 2.00 22.96
N PRO A 145 0.63 1.65 23.28
CA PRO A 145 1.36 0.59 22.57
C PRO A 145 0.78 -0.79 22.86
N GLY A 146 0.91 -1.71 21.91
CA GLY A 146 0.33 -3.04 22.00
C GLY A 146 0.63 -3.90 20.77
N ILE A 147 -0.14 -4.97 20.62
CA ILE A 147 -0.17 -5.75 19.38
C ILE A 147 -1.57 -5.71 18.77
N ASN A 148 -1.66 -5.79 17.43
CA ASN A 148 -2.92 -5.86 16.71
C ASN A 148 -2.96 -6.98 15.66
N TRP A 149 -4.16 -7.57 15.50
CA TRP A 149 -4.46 -8.55 14.46
C TRP A 149 -5.79 -8.25 13.77
N THR A 150 -6.00 -8.86 12.61
CA THR A 150 -7.25 -8.78 11.86
C THR A 150 -8.17 -9.90 12.34
N ALA A 151 -9.41 -9.58 12.74
CA ALA A 151 -10.32 -10.56 13.33
C ALA A 151 -10.77 -11.67 12.36
N ILE A 152 -11.01 -11.30 11.10
CA ILE A 152 -11.44 -12.21 10.04
C ILE A 152 -10.33 -12.20 8.98
N SER A 153 -9.78 -13.37 8.67
CA SER A 153 -8.72 -13.52 7.68
C SER A 153 -8.85 -14.84 6.93
N SER A 154 -8.86 -14.80 5.61
CA SER A 154 -8.74 -15.98 4.75
C SER A 154 -7.29 -16.49 4.65
N ALA A 155 -6.31 -15.67 5.04
CA ALA A 155 -4.94 -16.09 5.31
C ALA A 155 -4.78 -16.55 6.76
N SER A 156 -3.64 -17.17 7.08
CA SER A 156 -3.23 -17.54 8.44
C SER A 156 -3.33 -16.39 9.44
N TYR A 157 -3.33 -16.72 10.73
CA TYR A 157 -3.21 -15.72 11.79
C TYR A 157 -1.92 -14.89 11.65
N SER A 158 -2.00 -13.58 11.94
CA SER A 158 -0.83 -12.72 12.12
C SER A 158 -1.13 -11.57 13.07
N SER A 159 -0.19 -11.31 13.97
CA SER A 159 -0.13 -10.11 14.81
C SER A 159 1.06 -9.22 14.47
N ARG A 160 0.89 -7.94 14.77
CA ARG A 160 1.82 -6.85 14.48
C ARG A 160 1.96 -5.97 15.71
N PHE A 161 3.16 -5.51 16.02
CA PHE A 161 3.42 -4.53 17.07
C PHE A 161 3.08 -3.12 16.59
N HIS A 162 2.49 -2.33 17.46
CA HIS A 162 2.34 -0.90 17.26
C HIS A 162 2.80 -0.11 18.50
N SER A 163 3.37 1.06 18.24
CA SER A 163 3.72 2.05 19.25
C SER A 163 2.48 2.73 19.85
N GLU A 164 2.72 3.68 20.75
CA GLU A 164 1.80 4.79 21.00
C GLU A 164 1.52 5.59 19.72
N GLY A 165 0.46 6.41 19.72
CA GLY A 165 0.06 7.24 18.57
C GLY A 165 -1.20 6.81 17.82
N LEU A 166 -1.71 5.58 18.03
CA LEU A 166 -2.77 5.01 17.19
C LEU A 166 -4.12 4.77 17.89
N ALA A 167 -5.20 5.22 17.24
CA ALA A 167 -6.55 4.72 17.46
C ALA A 167 -6.73 3.34 16.78
N PHE A 168 -7.85 2.62 17.03
CA PHE A 168 -8.11 1.35 16.35
C PHE A 168 -9.61 1.07 16.14
N THR A 169 -9.97 0.56 14.96
CA THR A 169 -11.36 0.25 14.59
C THR A 169 -11.71 -1.21 14.86
N SER A 170 -13.00 -1.57 14.72
CA SER A 170 -13.49 -2.94 14.85
C SER A 170 -12.89 -3.94 13.84
N ALA A 171 -12.18 -3.47 12.81
CA ALA A 171 -11.41 -4.32 11.88
C ALA A 171 -10.05 -4.76 12.47
N SER A 172 -9.55 -4.05 13.48
CA SER A 172 -8.35 -4.39 14.26
C SER A 172 -8.74 -4.78 15.68
N MET A 173 -8.43 -6.01 16.07
CA MET A 173 -8.40 -6.39 17.48
C MET A 173 -7.02 -6.05 18.03
N CYS A 174 -6.95 -5.59 19.28
CA CYS A 174 -5.68 -5.24 19.92
C CYS A 174 -5.55 -5.92 21.29
N ALA A 175 -4.32 -6.23 21.70
CA ALA A 175 -4.00 -6.70 23.04
C ALA A 175 -2.96 -5.79 23.69
N PHE A 176 -3.25 -5.40 24.94
CA PHE A 176 -2.46 -4.45 25.72
C PHE A 176 -1.91 -5.13 26.98
N ARG A 177 -0.72 -4.70 27.42
CA ARG A 177 -0.07 -5.17 28.65
C ARG A 177 -0.96 -4.96 29.89
N LYS A 178 -1.02 -5.97 30.76
CA LYS A 178 -1.17 -5.77 32.21
C LYS A 178 0.20 -5.91 32.86
N ASP A 179 0.81 -7.10 32.73
CA ASP A 179 2.03 -7.45 33.47
C ASP A 179 3.27 -7.47 32.57
N TYR A 180 3.21 -8.23 31.47
CA TYR A 180 4.34 -8.48 30.57
C TYR A 180 4.33 -7.59 29.31
N ASP A 181 5.49 -7.42 28.69
CA ASP A 181 5.65 -6.63 27.46
C ASP A 181 4.78 -7.23 26.32
N PRO A 182 4.03 -6.42 25.54
CA PRO A 182 3.28 -6.93 24.38
C PRO A 182 4.14 -7.65 23.33
N LYS A 183 5.44 -7.38 23.27
CA LYS A 183 6.40 -8.07 22.40
C LYS A 183 6.57 -9.56 22.74
N VAL A 184 6.40 -9.96 24.01
CA VAL A 184 6.43 -11.38 24.40
C VAL A 184 5.22 -12.11 23.83
N LEU A 185 4.03 -11.49 23.94
CA LEU A 185 2.80 -12.02 23.33
C LEU A 185 2.92 -12.10 21.80
N LEU A 186 3.48 -11.07 21.15
CA LEU A 186 3.71 -11.04 19.70
C LEU A 186 4.47 -12.27 19.20
N LEU A 187 5.58 -12.61 19.88
CA LEU A 187 6.44 -13.74 19.56
C LEU A 187 5.69 -15.06 19.67
N LEU A 188 4.95 -15.27 20.76
CA LEU A 188 4.11 -16.46 20.95
C LEU A 188 3.07 -16.57 19.82
N VAL A 189 2.24 -15.55 19.61
CA VAL A 189 1.06 -15.68 18.72
C VAL A 189 1.42 -15.70 17.23
N ASN A 190 2.61 -15.23 16.85
CA ASN A 190 3.15 -15.39 15.49
C ASN A 190 3.93 -16.71 15.29
N SER A 191 4.34 -17.39 16.37
CA SER A 191 5.00 -18.69 16.29
C SER A 191 4.05 -19.79 15.81
N ILE A 192 4.63 -20.91 15.37
CA ILE A 192 3.88 -22.12 15.03
C ILE A 192 3.09 -22.69 16.23
N VAL A 193 3.59 -22.50 17.46
CA VAL A 193 2.92 -22.92 18.71
C VAL A 193 1.68 -22.07 18.99
N GLY A 194 1.79 -20.74 18.92
CA GLY A 194 0.64 -19.85 19.08
C GLY A 194 -0.43 -20.08 18.02
N ARG A 195 0.00 -20.34 16.78
CA ARG A 195 -0.88 -20.73 15.66
C ARG A 195 -1.58 -22.07 15.92
N TYR A 196 -0.86 -23.06 16.46
CA TYR A 196 -1.41 -24.37 16.82
C TYR A 196 -2.54 -24.24 17.86
N PHE A 197 -2.31 -23.53 18.97
CA PHE A 197 -3.35 -23.32 19.99
C PHE A 197 -4.50 -22.45 19.48
N LEU A 198 -4.24 -21.42 18.66
CA LEU A 198 -5.28 -20.63 18.01
C LEU A 198 -6.19 -21.47 17.12
N ASN A 199 -5.63 -22.41 16.35
CA ASN A 199 -6.41 -23.31 15.49
C ASN A 199 -7.21 -24.36 16.28
N LEU A 200 -6.71 -24.79 17.45
CA LEU A 200 -7.48 -25.66 18.37
C LEU A 200 -8.65 -24.90 19.03
N LEU A 201 -8.46 -23.64 19.38
CA LEU A 201 -9.45 -22.79 20.05
C LEU A 201 -10.47 -22.17 19.08
N SER A 202 -10.05 -21.85 17.85
CA SER A 202 -10.90 -21.41 16.76
C SER A 202 -10.68 -22.27 15.52
N PRO A 203 -11.49 -23.33 15.30
CA PRO A 203 -11.44 -24.14 14.08
C PRO A 203 -12.04 -23.43 12.86
N THR A 204 -12.08 -22.09 12.85
CA THR A 204 -12.69 -21.24 11.82
C THR A 204 -11.80 -20.03 11.51
N ILE A 205 -12.05 -19.34 10.40
CA ILE A 205 -11.30 -18.14 9.98
C ILE A 205 -11.51 -16.88 10.86
N ASN A 206 -12.17 -17.03 12.02
CA ASN A 206 -12.49 -15.95 12.95
C ASN A 206 -11.59 -16.03 14.19
N TYR A 207 -10.58 -15.16 14.24
CA TYR A 207 -9.65 -15.02 15.36
C TYR A 207 -10.21 -14.00 16.36
N GLY A 208 -11.31 -14.39 17.00
CA GLY A 208 -12.04 -13.58 17.97
C GLY A 208 -11.26 -13.36 19.28
N ILE A 209 -11.70 -12.38 20.05
CA ILE A 209 -11.12 -12.08 21.37
C ILE A 209 -11.35 -13.22 22.36
N ALA A 210 -12.48 -13.93 22.26
CA ALA A 210 -12.85 -14.98 23.22
C ALA A 210 -11.94 -16.21 23.10
N GLU A 211 -11.45 -16.49 21.90
CA GLU A 211 -10.52 -17.57 21.59
C GLU A 211 -9.09 -17.12 21.87
N PHE A 212 -8.71 -15.92 21.41
CA PHE A 212 -7.38 -15.34 21.64
C PHE A 212 -7.01 -15.23 23.14
N LYS A 213 -7.98 -14.87 23.99
CA LYS A 213 -7.82 -14.81 25.45
C LYS A 213 -7.42 -16.15 26.08
N LYS A 214 -7.82 -17.27 25.49
CA LYS A 214 -7.65 -18.63 26.04
C LYS A 214 -6.37 -19.32 25.58
N ILE A 215 -5.54 -18.67 24.77
CA ILE A 215 -4.23 -19.21 24.40
C ILE A 215 -3.42 -19.39 25.70
N PRO A 216 -2.87 -20.59 25.98
CA PRO A 216 -1.98 -20.78 27.12
C PRO A 216 -0.69 -19.98 26.96
N LEU A 217 -0.20 -19.39 28.05
CA LEU A 217 0.99 -18.55 28.10
C LEU A 217 2.07 -19.19 28.97
N ILE A 218 3.09 -19.79 28.35
CA ILE A 218 4.33 -20.17 29.01
C ILE A 218 5.40 -19.18 28.54
N ILE A 219 6.06 -18.49 29.48
CA ILE A 219 7.10 -17.50 29.20
C ILE A 219 8.46 -18.18 29.31
N PRO A 220 9.22 -18.38 28.22
CA PRO A 220 10.42 -19.19 28.28
C PRO A 220 11.61 -18.45 28.93
N ASN A 221 12.50 -19.22 29.58
CA ASN A 221 13.56 -18.73 30.45
C ASN A 221 14.79 -18.13 29.71
N ASN A 222 14.59 -17.18 28.78
CA ASN A 222 15.69 -16.44 28.15
C ASN A 222 15.29 -15.04 27.65
N LYS A 223 14.98 -14.13 28.58
CA LYS A 223 14.44 -12.79 28.28
C LYS A 223 15.30 -11.96 27.32
N ASN A 224 16.63 -12.03 27.40
CA ASN A 224 17.52 -11.21 26.55
C ASN A 224 17.46 -11.67 25.08
N ARG A 225 17.64 -12.98 24.82
CA ARG A 225 17.55 -13.56 23.47
C ARG A 225 16.20 -13.24 22.81
N PHE A 226 15.11 -13.26 23.57
CA PHE A 226 13.79 -12.85 23.08
C PHE A 226 13.70 -11.40 22.64
N LEU A 227 14.24 -10.48 23.45
CA LEU A 227 14.20 -9.06 23.14
C LEU A 227 15.00 -8.75 21.88
N ASP A 228 16.15 -9.41 21.69
CA ASP A 228 16.95 -9.27 20.47
C ASP A 228 16.21 -9.78 19.23
N ILE A 229 15.63 -10.99 19.29
CA ILE A 229 14.83 -11.58 18.20
C ILE A 229 13.66 -10.67 17.82
N VAL A 230 12.84 -10.25 18.79
CA VAL A 230 11.62 -9.47 18.51
C VAL A 230 11.93 -8.05 18.06
N ASN A 231 12.99 -7.42 18.57
CA ASN A 231 13.39 -6.09 18.12
C ASN A 231 13.90 -6.14 16.69
N ASN A 232 14.72 -7.14 16.31
CA ASN A 232 15.17 -7.31 14.93
C ASN A 232 13.97 -7.55 13.99
N LEU A 233 13.05 -8.45 14.35
CA LEU A 233 11.82 -8.71 13.58
C LEU A 233 10.98 -7.42 13.44
N ILE A 234 10.72 -6.68 14.52
CA ILE A 234 9.93 -5.44 14.44
C ILE A 234 10.63 -4.37 13.60
N ASN A 235 11.95 -4.18 13.78
CA ASN A 235 12.71 -3.15 13.08
C ASN A 235 12.77 -3.43 11.57
N THR A 236 13.23 -4.62 11.18
CA THR A 236 13.33 -5.00 9.76
C THR A 236 11.97 -5.01 9.06
N PHE A 237 10.89 -5.45 9.73
CA PHE A 237 9.54 -5.35 9.17
C PHE A 237 8.96 -3.93 9.24
N SER A 238 9.57 -2.98 9.93
CA SER A 238 9.23 -1.55 9.83
C SER A 238 9.99 -0.92 8.67
N GLU A 239 11.30 -1.14 8.58
CA GLU A 239 12.18 -0.66 7.50
C GLU A 239 11.72 -1.13 6.11
N ASP A 240 11.32 -2.40 5.97
CA ASP A 240 10.73 -2.93 4.73
C ASP A 240 9.38 -2.27 4.41
N TRP A 241 8.55 -1.89 5.38
CA TRP A 241 7.29 -1.19 5.10
C TRP A 241 7.54 0.28 4.73
N ASP A 242 8.45 0.93 5.45
CA ASP A 242 8.82 2.34 5.28
C ASP A 242 9.73 2.56 4.05
N SER A 243 10.06 1.49 3.32
CA SER A 243 10.69 1.51 1.99
C SER A 243 9.72 1.77 0.83
N TYR A 244 8.41 1.89 1.08
CA TYR A 244 7.39 2.11 0.05
C TYR A 244 6.54 3.38 0.29
N GLU A 245 6.24 4.14 -0.78
CA GLU A 245 5.53 5.43 -0.76
C GLU A 245 4.15 5.45 -0.07
N THR A 246 3.57 4.27 0.19
CA THR A 246 2.30 4.09 0.91
C THR A 246 2.45 4.19 2.43
N SER A 247 3.66 4.00 2.98
CA SER A 247 3.93 4.32 4.39
C SER A 247 4.02 5.83 4.58
N TRP A 248 3.48 6.34 5.69
CA TRP A 248 3.67 7.74 6.08
C TRP A 248 5.08 8.06 6.57
N ASP A 249 5.87 7.04 6.94
CA ASP A 249 7.28 7.18 7.35
C ASP A 249 8.25 6.97 6.17
N PHE A 250 7.77 6.91 4.92
CA PHE A 250 8.62 6.75 3.75
C PHE A 250 9.56 7.94 3.54
N THR A 251 10.86 7.65 3.42
CA THR A 251 11.92 8.66 3.31
C THR A 251 12.55 8.75 1.93
N THR A 252 13.04 7.64 1.39
CA THR A 252 13.68 7.59 0.07
C THR A 252 13.59 6.18 -0.51
N LEU A 253 13.63 6.09 -1.83
CA LEU A 253 13.58 4.82 -2.54
C LEU A 253 14.87 4.00 -2.28
N PRO A 254 14.80 2.69 -1.97
CA PRO A 254 15.99 1.88 -1.69
C PRO A 254 17.07 1.86 -2.79
N LEU A 255 16.69 2.02 -4.06
CA LEU A 255 17.63 2.17 -5.19
C LEU A 255 18.52 3.43 -5.10
N LEU A 256 18.13 4.42 -4.31
CA LEU A 256 18.84 5.70 -4.17
C LEU A 256 19.61 5.79 -2.84
N GLN A 257 19.48 4.78 -1.96
CA GLN A 257 20.18 4.75 -0.68
C GLN A 257 21.69 4.53 -0.91
N PRO A 258 22.59 5.31 -0.27
CA PRO A 258 24.04 5.18 -0.46
C PRO A 258 24.62 3.77 -0.16
N SER A 259 23.93 2.97 0.66
CA SER A 259 24.27 1.57 0.96
C SER A 259 24.16 0.63 -0.24
N HIS A 260 23.32 0.96 -1.22
CA HIS A 260 23.02 0.12 -2.38
C HIS A 260 23.34 0.79 -3.71
N HIS A 261 23.51 2.12 -3.71
CA HIS A 261 23.84 2.89 -4.90
C HIS A 261 25.19 2.45 -5.49
N GLN A 262 25.19 2.15 -6.79
CA GLN A 262 26.34 1.73 -7.59
C GLN A 262 26.36 2.51 -8.91
N PRO A 263 27.46 2.50 -9.68
CA PRO A 263 27.59 3.35 -10.88
C PRO A 263 26.46 3.22 -11.92
N THR A 264 25.81 2.06 -12.03
CA THR A 264 24.65 1.86 -12.93
C THR A 264 23.45 1.30 -12.18
N LEU A 265 22.24 1.63 -12.62
CA LEU A 265 20.98 1.18 -12.02
C LEU A 265 20.88 -0.36 -11.96
N LYS A 266 21.46 -1.05 -12.96
CA LYS A 266 21.55 -2.53 -12.97
C LYS A 266 22.42 -3.06 -11.83
N THR A 267 23.58 -2.45 -11.61
CA THR A 267 24.46 -2.81 -10.49
C THR A 267 23.87 -2.42 -9.13
N THR A 268 23.18 -1.28 -9.03
CA THR A 268 22.42 -0.88 -7.84
C THR A 268 21.36 -1.94 -7.50
N TYR A 269 20.51 -2.31 -8.48
CA TYR A 269 19.47 -3.31 -8.27
C TYR A 269 20.06 -4.66 -7.83
N SER A 270 21.20 -5.07 -8.40
CA SER A 270 21.88 -6.32 -8.04
C SER A 270 22.40 -6.30 -6.59
N SER A 271 22.94 -5.16 -6.13
CA SER A 271 23.35 -4.93 -4.74
C SER A 271 22.15 -4.97 -3.79
N LEU A 272 21.11 -4.19 -4.09
CA LEU A 272 19.87 -4.11 -3.34
C LEU A 272 19.17 -5.48 -3.22
N ARG A 273 19.08 -6.24 -4.33
CA ARG A 273 18.47 -7.57 -4.35
C ARG A 273 19.23 -8.56 -3.46
N THR A 274 20.56 -8.47 -3.44
CA THR A 274 21.43 -9.27 -2.56
C THR A 274 21.18 -8.93 -1.09
N HIS A 275 21.06 -7.64 -0.75
CA HIS A 275 20.67 -7.20 0.58
C HIS A 275 19.29 -7.74 0.99
N TRP A 276 18.26 -7.57 0.16
CA TRP A 276 16.91 -8.12 0.41
C TRP A 276 16.88 -9.64 0.59
N ARG A 277 17.72 -10.39 -0.16
CA ARG A 277 17.85 -11.84 0.02
C ARG A 277 18.43 -12.18 1.39
N ASN A 278 19.51 -11.51 1.79
CA ASN A 278 20.14 -11.73 3.10
C ASN A 278 19.19 -11.34 4.25
N MET A 279 18.47 -10.23 4.11
CA MET A 279 17.44 -9.77 5.04
C MET A 279 16.30 -10.80 5.17
N THR A 280 15.82 -11.37 4.06
CA THR A 280 14.78 -12.41 4.07
C THR A 280 15.27 -13.69 4.78
N LEU A 281 16.51 -14.13 4.52
CA LEU A 281 17.09 -15.32 5.16
C LEU A 281 17.34 -15.10 6.66
N GLU A 282 17.73 -13.90 7.09
CA GLU A 282 17.87 -13.58 8.51
C GLU A 282 16.51 -13.53 9.21
N MET A 283 15.47 -12.96 8.58
CA MET A 283 14.11 -13.03 9.13
C MET A 283 13.60 -14.47 9.20
N GLN A 284 13.87 -15.32 8.20
CA GLN A 284 13.58 -16.75 8.26
C GLN A 284 14.25 -17.41 9.47
N ARG A 285 15.56 -17.21 9.64
CA ARG A 285 16.33 -17.75 10.77
C ARG A 285 15.78 -17.29 12.12
N LEU A 286 15.33 -16.04 12.23
CA LEU A 286 14.73 -15.49 13.46
C LEU A 286 13.32 -16.03 13.72
N GLU A 287 12.49 -16.23 12.71
CA GLU A 287 11.17 -16.87 12.88
C GLU A 287 11.29 -18.35 13.25
N GLU A 288 12.24 -19.09 12.64
CA GLU A 288 12.55 -20.48 12.98
C GLU A 288 13.10 -20.63 14.41
N GLU A 289 13.97 -19.70 14.82
CA GLU A 289 14.48 -19.65 16.18
C GLU A 289 13.37 -19.32 17.19
N ASN A 290 12.47 -18.38 16.87
CA ASN A 290 11.29 -18.11 17.69
C ASN A 290 10.40 -19.36 17.82
N ASN A 291 10.15 -20.08 16.73
CA ASN A 291 9.42 -21.35 16.76
C ASN A 291 10.11 -22.37 17.67
N ARG A 292 11.42 -22.58 17.52
CA ARG A 292 12.22 -23.52 18.33
C ARG A 292 12.08 -23.24 19.83
N ILE A 293 12.21 -21.97 20.25
CA ILE A 293 12.11 -21.59 21.67
C ILE A 293 10.71 -21.91 22.23
N PHE A 294 9.63 -21.62 21.49
CA PHE A 294 8.28 -21.93 21.95
C PHE A 294 7.96 -23.42 21.90
N ILE A 295 8.43 -24.17 20.90
CA ILE A 295 8.27 -25.62 20.82
C ILE A 295 8.91 -26.29 22.05
N GLU A 296 10.14 -25.86 22.39
CA GLU A 296 10.87 -26.39 23.54
C GLU A 296 10.15 -26.08 24.86
N ALA A 297 9.73 -24.83 25.06
CA ALA A 297 9.09 -24.39 26.30
C ALA A 297 7.69 -24.98 26.54
N TYR A 298 7.00 -25.38 25.47
CA TYR A 298 5.68 -26.01 25.54
C TYR A 298 5.74 -27.55 25.51
N GLY A 299 6.92 -28.14 25.30
CA GLY A 299 7.08 -29.61 25.24
C GLY A 299 6.44 -30.24 24.01
N LEU A 300 6.50 -29.57 22.86
CA LEU A 300 5.79 -29.94 21.61
C LEU A 300 6.72 -30.42 20.48
N GLN A 301 7.90 -30.95 20.83
CA GLN A 301 8.93 -31.39 19.87
C GLN A 301 8.48 -32.55 18.97
N ASP A 302 7.54 -33.37 19.43
CA ASP A 302 7.00 -34.51 18.68
C ASP A 302 5.85 -34.09 17.72
N GLU A 303 5.26 -32.92 17.95
CA GLU A 303 4.10 -32.40 17.22
C GLU A 303 4.45 -31.33 16.18
N LEU A 304 5.51 -30.56 16.38
CA LEU A 304 5.81 -29.34 15.62
C LEU A 304 7.29 -29.24 15.24
N THR A 305 7.57 -28.86 13.98
CA THR A 305 8.93 -28.49 13.54
C THR A 305 9.09 -26.97 13.50
N PRO A 306 10.33 -26.45 13.65
CA PRO A 306 10.55 -25.00 13.70
C PRO A 306 10.55 -24.31 12.32
N ASP A 307 10.66 -25.07 11.23
CA ASP A 307 10.96 -24.58 9.87
C ASP A 307 9.93 -23.57 9.35
N VAL A 308 10.39 -22.52 8.65
CA VAL A 308 9.51 -21.50 8.08
C VAL A 308 9.77 -21.36 6.58
N PRO A 309 8.78 -21.67 5.70
CA PRO A 309 8.93 -21.47 4.26
C PRO A 309 9.18 -20.00 3.91
N LEU A 310 9.97 -19.73 2.87
CA LEU A 310 10.22 -18.36 2.39
C LEU A 310 8.92 -17.63 2.02
N SER A 311 7.87 -18.33 1.60
CA SER A 311 6.54 -17.75 1.32
C SER A 311 5.78 -17.28 2.57
N GLU A 312 6.21 -17.65 3.79
CA GLU A 312 5.66 -17.16 5.05
C GLU A 312 6.38 -15.92 5.60
N ILE A 313 7.54 -15.54 5.05
CA ILE A 313 8.33 -14.38 5.49
C ILE A 313 7.74 -13.12 4.86
N THR A 314 6.86 -12.43 5.59
CA THR A 314 5.95 -11.41 5.04
C THR A 314 6.59 -10.04 4.73
N LEU A 315 7.87 -10.02 4.32
CA LEU A 315 8.56 -8.82 3.84
C LEU A 315 8.08 -8.50 2.42
N THR A 316 7.83 -7.23 2.12
CA THR A 316 7.39 -6.78 0.79
C THR A 316 8.50 -6.98 -0.25
N CYS A 317 9.77 -6.85 0.12
CA CYS A 317 10.90 -7.12 -0.77
C CYS A 317 11.13 -8.62 -1.07
N ASN A 318 10.47 -9.53 -0.34
CA ASN A 318 10.60 -10.97 -0.55
C ASN A 318 9.63 -11.44 -1.67
N PRO A 319 10.15 -11.89 -2.84
CA PRO A 319 9.30 -12.19 -3.97
C PRO A 319 8.45 -13.47 -3.75
N TYR A 320 8.93 -14.42 -2.93
CA TYR A 320 8.18 -15.62 -2.55
C TYR A 320 6.92 -15.33 -1.72
N TYR A 321 6.86 -14.13 -1.12
CA TYR A 321 5.71 -13.64 -0.36
C TYR A 321 4.88 -12.62 -1.15
N ARG A 322 5.53 -11.66 -1.81
CA ARG A 322 4.89 -10.58 -2.56
C ARG A 322 4.07 -11.09 -3.75
N TYR A 323 4.43 -12.23 -4.30
CA TYR A 323 3.77 -12.85 -5.44
C TYR A 323 3.27 -14.26 -5.12
N ASP A 324 2.45 -14.79 -6.04
CA ASP A 324 1.86 -16.13 -5.97
C ASP A 324 2.93 -17.24 -6.00
N SER A 325 2.90 -18.10 -4.97
CA SER A 325 3.81 -19.22 -4.72
C SER A 325 3.88 -20.28 -5.83
N ASN A 326 2.92 -20.29 -6.76
CA ASN A 326 2.92 -21.23 -7.89
C ASN A 326 3.86 -20.83 -9.04
N LYS A 327 4.61 -19.72 -8.90
CA LYS A 327 5.54 -19.21 -9.92
C LYS A 327 6.96 -19.72 -9.72
N THR A 328 7.68 -19.88 -10.83
CA THR A 328 9.10 -20.25 -10.80
C THR A 328 9.95 -19.12 -10.21
N ALA A 329 11.12 -19.46 -9.66
CA ALA A 329 12.03 -18.45 -9.11
C ALA A 329 12.42 -17.37 -10.12
N GLU A 330 12.56 -17.71 -11.41
CA GLU A 330 12.88 -16.75 -12.48
C GLU A 330 11.72 -15.77 -12.75
N GLU A 331 10.47 -16.25 -12.75
CA GLU A 331 9.29 -15.38 -12.85
C GLU A 331 9.15 -14.45 -11.63
N LEU A 332 9.44 -14.97 -10.43
CA LEU A 332 9.41 -14.22 -9.18
C LEU A 332 10.45 -13.08 -9.15
N GLU A 333 11.69 -13.34 -9.58
CA GLU A 333 12.73 -12.32 -9.71
C GLU A 333 12.38 -11.29 -10.81
N THR A 334 11.82 -11.75 -11.94
CA THR A 334 11.37 -10.86 -13.02
C THR A 334 10.26 -9.93 -12.56
N LEU A 335 9.27 -10.44 -11.81
CA LEU A 335 8.18 -9.62 -11.26
C LEU A 335 8.70 -8.59 -10.26
N LEU A 336 9.62 -8.99 -9.36
CA LEU A 336 10.23 -8.08 -8.40
C LEU A 336 11.01 -6.95 -9.11
N LEU A 337 11.83 -7.30 -10.10
CA LEU A 337 12.55 -6.30 -10.91
C LEU A 337 11.57 -5.33 -11.61
N THR A 338 10.55 -5.84 -12.31
CA THR A 338 9.55 -5.01 -12.97
C THR A 338 8.89 -4.05 -11.98
N ASP A 339 8.43 -4.53 -10.82
CA ASP A 339 7.78 -3.68 -9.82
C ASP A 339 8.75 -2.66 -9.21
N THR A 340 10.00 -3.02 -8.89
CA THR A 340 11.01 -2.08 -8.38
C THR A 340 11.33 -0.97 -9.39
N ILE A 341 11.29 -1.27 -10.69
CA ILE A 341 11.42 -0.24 -11.75
C ILE A 341 10.16 0.64 -11.86
N LYS A 342 8.97 0.11 -11.60
CA LYS A 342 7.74 0.94 -11.51
C LYS A 342 7.74 1.83 -10.26
N GLU A 343 8.26 1.34 -9.15
CA GLU A 343 8.47 2.11 -7.91
C GLU A 343 9.47 3.25 -8.14
N LEU A 344 10.55 3.02 -8.90
CA LEU A 344 11.47 4.08 -9.36
C LEU A 344 10.76 5.15 -10.19
N ILE A 345 9.89 4.75 -11.13
CA ILE A 345 9.12 5.67 -11.96
C ILE A 345 8.13 6.47 -11.10
N SER A 346 7.38 5.82 -10.21
CA SER A 346 6.47 6.48 -9.27
C SER A 346 7.20 7.53 -8.42
N TYR A 347 8.31 7.15 -7.79
CA TYR A 347 9.10 8.06 -6.97
C TYR A 347 9.65 9.24 -7.78
N SER A 348 10.11 9.00 -9.03
CA SER A 348 10.57 10.07 -9.91
C SER A 348 9.45 11.08 -10.23
N ILE A 349 8.21 10.61 -10.46
CA ILE A 349 7.03 11.47 -10.66
C ILE A 349 6.70 12.18 -9.35
N GLY A 350 6.90 11.56 -8.19
CA GLY A 350 6.85 12.22 -6.89
C GLY A 350 7.86 13.36 -6.74
N CYS A 351 9.08 13.21 -7.24
CA CYS A 351 10.06 14.30 -7.31
C CYS A 351 9.63 15.40 -8.29
N MET A 352 9.16 15.04 -9.50
CA MET A 352 8.65 16.02 -10.46
C MET A 352 7.45 16.80 -9.90
N MET A 353 6.54 16.14 -9.20
CA MET A 353 5.38 16.80 -8.57
C MET A 353 5.74 17.60 -7.32
N GLY A 354 6.97 17.50 -6.82
CA GLY A 354 7.41 18.12 -5.58
C GLY A 354 6.87 17.46 -4.30
N ARG A 355 6.41 16.21 -4.37
CA ARG A 355 6.09 15.39 -3.18
C ARG A 355 7.36 14.97 -2.44
N TYR A 356 8.41 14.67 -3.20
CA TYR A 356 9.73 14.24 -2.71
C TYR A 356 10.87 15.06 -3.34
N SER A 357 12.11 14.85 -2.91
CA SER A 357 13.31 15.43 -3.51
C SER A 357 14.44 14.39 -3.53
N LEU A 358 15.35 14.49 -4.51
CA LEU A 358 16.58 13.71 -4.52
C LEU A 358 17.59 14.18 -3.45
N ASP A 359 17.54 15.45 -3.07
CA ASP A 359 18.52 16.06 -2.15
C ASP A 359 18.08 16.00 -0.67
N HIS A 360 16.81 15.68 -0.40
CA HIS A 360 16.24 15.66 0.95
C HIS A 360 15.40 14.40 1.19
N PRO A 361 15.68 13.61 2.25
CA PRO A 361 14.87 12.47 2.62
C PRO A 361 13.55 12.91 3.25
N GLY A 362 12.49 12.14 3.03
CA GLY A 362 11.17 12.39 3.59
C GLY A 362 10.22 13.08 2.62
N LEU A 363 8.96 13.14 3.05
CA LEU A 363 7.90 13.87 2.36
C LEU A 363 8.15 15.38 2.43
N ILE A 364 8.29 16.03 1.27
CA ILE A 364 8.52 17.47 1.16
C ILE A 364 7.20 18.25 1.15
N TYR A 365 6.23 17.78 0.35
CA TYR A 365 4.95 18.48 0.18
C TYR A 365 3.75 17.54 0.06
N ALA A 366 2.77 17.75 0.94
CA ALA A 366 1.44 17.14 0.89
C ALA A 366 0.40 18.03 1.60
N HIS A 367 0.39 19.35 1.32
CA HIS A 367 -0.62 20.26 1.86
C HIS A 367 -1.87 20.31 0.97
N SER A 368 -2.64 21.40 0.95
CA SER A 368 -3.77 21.57 0.04
C SER A 368 -3.58 22.85 -0.78
N GLY A 369 -4.07 22.87 -2.01
CA GLY A 369 -4.19 24.09 -2.81
C GLY A 369 -2.87 24.71 -3.31
N ASN A 370 -1.77 23.96 -3.37
CA ASN A 370 -0.40 24.48 -3.59
C ASN A 370 0.06 25.50 -2.52
N ILE A 371 -0.63 25.60 -1.38
CA ILE A 371 -0.35 26.61 -0.34
C ILE A 371 1.02 26.35 0.29
N ASP A 372 1.81 27.42 0.43
CA ASP A 372 3.19 27.47 0.92
C ASP A 372 4.22 26.70 0.06
N PHE A 373 3.89 26.20 -1.14
CA PHE A 373 4.78 25.34 -1.93
C PHE A 373 6.17 25.97 -2.15
N ASP A 374 6.22 27.20 -2.68
CA ASP A 374 7.48 27.91 -2.95
C ASP A 374 8.25 28.26 -1.67
N LEU A 375 7.53 28.54 -0.57
CA LEU A 375 8.13 28.81 0.74
C LEU A 375 8.80 27.55 1.31
N ILE A 376 8.18 26.39 1.16
CA ILE A 376 8.72 25.10 1.59
C ILE A 376 9.94 24.74 0.73
N TYR A 377 9.82 24.87 -0.60
CA TYR A 377 10.89 24.58 -1.54
C TYR A 377 12.11 25.49 -1.38
N SER A 378 11.91 26.77 -1.06
CA SER A 378 12.99 27.70 -0.72
C SER A 378 13.59 27.45 0.66
N THR A 379 12.78 27.06 1.66
CA THR A 379 13.25 26.67 3.01
C THR A 379 14.18 25.46 2.94
N PHE A 380 13.82 24.43 2.17
CA PHE A 380 14.70 23.29 1.90
C PHE A 380 15.79 23.59 0.86
N LYS A 381 15.81 24.77 0.22
CA LYS A 381 16.74 25.15 -0.87
C LYS A 381 16.65 24.27 -2.12
N ILE A 382 15.56 23.50 -2.30
CA ILE A 382 15.36 22.57 -3.42
C ILE A 382 15.19 23.30 -4.77
N GLN A 383 14.92 24.61 -4.75
CA GLN A 383 15.02 25.48 -5.93
C GLN A 383 16.41 25.47 -6.61
N HIS A 384 17.47 25.02 -5.90
CA HIS A 384 18.82 24.83 -6.42
C HIS A 384 19.19 23.35 -6.62
N SER A 385 18.21 22.45 -6.52
CA SER A 385 18.37 21.03 -6.82
C SER A 385 18.80 20.81 -8.26
N LYS A 386 19.52 19.71 -8.50
CA LYS A 386 19.79 19.22 -9.85
C LYS A 386 18.54 18.67 -10.55
N PHE A 387 17.47 18.36 -9.79
CA PHE A 387 16.18 17.94 -10.31
C PHE A 387 15.04 18.66 -9.56
N PRO A 388 14.79 19.95 -9.87
CA PRO A 388 13.71 20.70 -9.27
C PRO A 388 12.34 20.11 -9.65
N PRO A 389 11.27 20.43 -8.90
CA PRO A 389 9.91 20.01 -9.24
C PRO A 389 9.43 20.72 -10.51
N ASP A 390 8.19 20.44 -10.89
CA ASP A 390 7.44 21.13 -11.92
C ASP A 390 6.92 22.48 -11.44
N ASP A 391 6.99 23.50 -12.29
CA ASP A 391 6.62 24.86 -11.94
C ASP A 391 5.11 24.98 -11.66
N ASP A 392 4.25 24.38 -12.49
CA ASP A 392 2.79 24.46 -12.33
C ASP A 392 2.13 23.15 -11.83
N GLY A 393 2.87 22.04 -11.84
CA GLY A 393 2.41 20.76 -11.32
C GLY A 393 1.52 19.98 -12.31
N ILE A 394 1.60 20.31 -13.61
CA ILE A 394 0.84 19.70 -14.70
C ILE A 394 1.82 19.01 -15.65
N ILE A 395 1.99 17.69 -15.54
CA ILE A 395 3.03 16.97 -16.30
C ILE A 395 2.39 16.20 -17.47
N PRO A 396 2.67 16.54 -18.75
CA PRO A 396 2.17 15.78 -19.90
C PRO A 396 2.62 14.31 -19.90
N ILE A 397 1.71 13.39 -20.23
CA ILE A 397 1.94 11.93 -20.21
C ILE A 397 1.50 11.27 -21.54
N MET A 398 2.11 11.73 -22.63
CA MET A 398 1.68 11.41 -24.00
C MET A 398 2.50 10.30 -24.67
N ASP A 399 1.90 9.68 -25.69
CA ASP A 399 2.49 8.63 -26.55
C ASP A 399 3.61 9.14 -27.47
N GLN A 400 3.73 10.46 -27.61
CA GLN A 400 4.71 11.17 -28.44
C GLN A 400 5.25 12.39 -27.68
N GLU A 401 6.45 12.83 -28.05
CA GLU A 401 7.09 14.02 -27.51
C GLU A 401 6.49 15.29 -28.15
N TRP A 402 5.59 15.95 -27.42
CA TRP A 402 5.01 17.24 -27.81
C TRP A 402 5.47 18.40 -26.91
N PHE A 403 5.99 18.10 -25.73
CA PHE A 403 6.42 19.07 -24.73
C PHE A 403 7.78 18.69 -24.13
N PRO A 404 8.70 19.64 -23.90
CA PRO A 404 10.05 19.35 -23.41
C PRO A 404 10.07 18.84 -21.95
N ASP A 405 9.04 19.17 -21.19
CA ASP A 405 8.80 18.85 -19.78
C ASP A 405 7.91 17.61 -19.57
N ASP A 406 7.63 16.83 -20.63
CA ASP A 406 6.83 15.62 -20.49
C ASP A 406 7.48 14.59 -19.54
N VAL A 407 6.65 13.71 -18.97
CA VAL A 407 7.05 12.74 -17.95
C VAL A 407 8.20 11.82 -18.38
N THR A 408 8.35 11.53 -19.68
CA THR A 408 9.42 10.68 -20.21
C THR A 408 10.73 11.45 -20.26
N ASN A 409 10.69 12.68 -20.79
CA ASN A 409 11.85 13.57 -20.83
C ASN A 409 12.34 13.90 -19.42
N ARG A 410 11.41 14.19 -18.50
CA ARG A 410 11.75 14.40 -17.09
C ARG A 410 12.31 13.14 -16.42
N PHE A 411 11.83 11.94 -16.73
CA PHE A 411 12.42 10.71 -16.24
C PHE A 411 13.86 10.48 -16.78
N ILE A 412 14.12 10.84 -18.04
CA ILE A 412 15.47 10.83 -18.61
C ILE A 412 16.41 11.80 -17.85
N GLN A 413 15.95 13.02 -17.52
CA GLN A 413 16.75 13.95 -16.70
C GLN A 413 16.95 13.42 -15.27
N PHE A 414 15.91 12.83 -14.66
CA PHE A 414 16.00 12.20 -13.33
C PHE A 414 17.11 11.14 -13.30
N LEU A 415 17.20 10.25 -14.30
CA LEU A 415 18.26 9.23 -14.37
C LEU A 415 19.67 9.83 -14.51
N LYS A 416 19.85 10.94 -15.24
CA LYS A 416 21.14 11.64 -15.34
C LYS A 416 21.59 12.24 -14.01
N VAL A 417 20.65 12.64 -13.16
CA VAL A 417 20.90 13.28 -11.85
C VAL A 417 21.08 12.24 -10.75
N ALA A 418 20.24 11.20 -10.75
CA ALA A 418 20.27 10.12 -9.75
C ALA A 418 21.45 9.16 -9.95
N TRP A 419 21.93 8.98 -11.19
CA TRP A 419 23.21 8.32 -11.51
C TRP A 419 24.16 9.33 -12.16
N THR A 420 24.54 9.12 -13.43
CA THR A 420 25.39 10.05 -14.19
C THR A 420 24.96 10.10 -15.66
N PRO A 421 25.27 11.18 -16.40
CA PRO A 421 25.00 11.25 -17.84
C PRO A 421 25.65 10.13 -18.66
N GLU A 422 26.84 9.65 -18.26
CA GLU A 422 27.62 8.64 -18.97
C GLU A 422 26.96 7.26 -18.93
N THR A 423 26.21 6.96 -17.86
CA THR A 423 25.54 5.66 -17.65
C THR A 423 24.10 5.63 -18.16
N LEU A 424 23.60 6.76 -18.68
CA LEU A 424 22.21 6.95 -19.09
C LEU A 424 21.70 5.87 -20.07
N ASN A 425 22.47 5.53 -21.11
CA ASN A 425 22.03 4.56 -22.12
C ASN A 425 21.90 3.14 -21.54
N GLU A 426 22.77 2.74 -20.62
CA GLU A 426 22.65 1.47 -19.91
C GLU A 426 21.44 1.48 -18.97
N ASN A 427 21.26 2.55 -18.20
CA ASN A 427 20.15 2.71 -17.27
C ASN A 427 18.80 2.70 -18.00
N LEU A 428 18.66 3.44 -19.10
CA LEU A 428 17.46 3.44 -19.95
C LEU A 428 17.17 2.06 -20.54
N LYS A 429 18.19 1.35 -21.03
CA LYS A 429 18.03 -0.02 -21.52
C LYS A 429 17.55 -0.97 -20.41
N PHE A 430 18.14 -0.90 -19.22
CA PHE A 430 17.76 -1.74 -18.09
C PHE A 430 16.31 -1.49 -17.62
N VAL A 431 15.88 -0.22 -17.57
CA VAL A 431 14.47 0.14 -17.32
C VAL A 431 13.57 -0.45 -18.40
N ALA A 432 13.89 -0.23 -19.68
CA ALA A 432 13.07 -0.68 -20.79
C ALA A 432 12.93 -2.21 -20.86
N ASP A 433 14.03 -2.95 -20.72
CA ASP A 433 14.04 -4.42 -20.69
C ASP A 433 13.13 -4.96 -19.57
N SER A 434 13.11 -4.28 -18.41
CA SER A 434 12.25 -4.60 -17.25
C SER A 434 10.76 -4.28 -17.46
N LEU A 435 10.40 -3.49 -18.48
CA LEU A 435 9.03 -3.07 -18.79
C LEU A 435 8.41 -3.83 -19.99
N LYS A 436 9.03 -4.95 -20.39
CA LYS A 436 8.61 -5.81 -21.52
C LYS A 436 8.53 -5.01 -22.84
N PRO A 437 9.68 -4.74 -23.49
CA PRO A 437 9.72 -4.01 -24.76
C PRO A 437 9.02 -4.81 -25.86
N LYS A 438 8.41 -4.12 -26.84
CA LYS A 438 7.94 -4.79 -28.06
C LYS A 438 9.07 -4.89 -29.08
N THR A 439 8.89 -5.76 -30.06
CA THR A 439 9.78 -5.87 -31.23
C THR A 439 10.00 -4.50 -31.87
N ASN A 440 11.27 -4.11 -31.99
CA ASN A 440 11.74 -2.85 -32.58
C ASN A 440 11.35 -1.55 -31.83
N GLU A 441 10.91 -1.60 -30.57
CA GLU A 441 10.84 -0.38 -29.73
C GLU A 441 12.24 -0.01 -29.21
N THR A 442 12.59 1.28 -29.21
CA THR A 442 13.79 1.75 -28.49
C THR A 442 13.55 1.72 -26.97
N PRO A 443 14.60 1.85 -26.14
CA PRO A 443 14.42 1.98 -24.70
C PRO A 443 13.52 3.16 -24.31
N VAL A 444 13.66 4.30 -24.99
CA VAL A 444 12.84 5.50 -24.75
C VAL A 444 11.38 5.27 -25.14
N ASP A 445 11.11 4.63 -26.29
CA ASP A 445 9.75 4.31 -26.73
C ASP A 445 9.06 3.35 -25.76
N THR A 446 9.80 2.36 -25.25
CA THR A 446 9.29 1.38 -24.27
C THR A 446 8.85 2.08 -22.98
N ILE A 447 9.67 3.02 -22.48
CA ILE A 447 9.36 3.83 -21.29
C ILE A 447 8.16 4.75 -21.57
N ARG A 448 8.17 5.51 -22.67
CA ARG A 448 7.09 6.41 -23.07
C ARG A 448 5.75 5.69 -23.22
N ARG A 449 5.76 4.48 -23.79
CA ARG A 449 4.59 3.59 -23.85
C ARG A 449 4.13 3.17 -22.46
N TYR A 450 5.03 2.79 -21.55
CA TYR A 450 4.66 2.44 -20.19
C TYR A 450 3.99 3.62 -19.46
N MET A 451 4.57 4.82 -19.56
CA MET A 451 4.00 6.04 -18.97
C MET A 451 2.56 6.28 -19.47
N SER A 452 2.38 6.38 -20.79
CA SER A 452 1.09 6.71 -21.43
C SER A 452 -0.02 5.64 -21.32
N THR A 453 0.30 4.38 -20.98
CA THR A 453 -0.68 3.27 -21.04
C THR A 453 -0.71 2.32 -19.83
N GLY A 454 0.36 2.29 -19.03
CA GLY A 454 0.57 1.40 -17.89
C GLY A 454 0.58 2.12 -16.55
N PHE A 455 1.36 3.21 -16.43
CA PHE A 455 1.63 3.89 -15.16
C PHE A 455 0.37 4.16 -14.33
N PHE A 456 -0.65 4.82 -14.89
CA PHE A 456 -1.84 5.17 -14.12
C PHE A 456 -2.64 3.95 -13.61
N LYS A 457 -2.57 2.80 -14.29
CA LYS A 457 -3.22 1.56 -13.84
C LYS A 457 -2.49 0.95 -12.64
N ASP A 458 -1.16 0.96 -12.66
CA ASP A 458 -0.35 0.55 -11.51
C ASP A 458 -0.55 1.54 -10.33
N HIS A 459 -0.61 2.85 -10.60
CA HIS A 459 -0.90 3.88 -9.62
C HIS A 459 -2.25 3.68 -8.91
N LEU A 460 -3.31 3.41 -9.68
CA LEU A 460 -4.64 3.08 -9.13
C LEU A 460 -4.63 1.82 -8.25
N LYS A 461 -3.79 0.83 -8.57
CA LYS A 461 -3.62 -0.39 -7.77
C LYS A 461 -2.90 -0.09 -6.45
N ILE A 462 -1.75 0.60 -6.50
CA ILE A 462 -0.94 0.97 -5.33
C ILE A 462 -1.80 1.78 -4.33
N TYR A 463 -2.47 2.81 -4.82
CA TYR A 463 -3.27 3.72 -4.01
C TYR A 463 -4.72 3.23 -3.79
N LYS A 464 -5.03 1.94 -3.98
CA LYS A 464 -6.34 1.32 -3.67
C LYS A 464 -7.55 2.11 -4.23
N LYS A 465 -7.43 2.62 -5.47
CA LYS A 465 -8.38 3.53 -6.13
C LYS A 465 -8.62 4.86 -5.39
N ARG A 466 -7.56 5.43 -4.79
CA ARG A 466 -7.46 6.81 -4.26
C ARG A 466 -6.18 7.48 -4.79
N PRO A 467 -6.02 7.59 -6.12
CA PRO A 467 -4.76 8.07 -6.70
C PRO A 467 -4.45 9.50 -6.23
N ILE A 468 -3.17 9.76 -5.94
CA ILE A 468 -2.68 11.11 -5.61
C ILE A 468 -2.23 11.90 -6.84
N TYR A 469 -1.96 11.21 -7.96
CA TYR A 469 -1.64 11.82 -9.25
C TYR A 469 -2.84 11.54 -10.14
N TRP A 470 -3.55 12.59 -10.52
CA TRP A 470 -4.79 12.50 -11.26
C TRP A 470 -4.52 12.64 -12.74
N LEU A 471 -4.99 11.66 -13.52
CA LEU A 471 -4.85 11.64 -14.97
C LEU A 471 -6.02 12.41 -15.60
N PHE A 472 -5.74 13.65 -16.00
CA PHE A 472 -6.60 14.37 -16.91
C PHE A 472 -6.41 13.81 -18.32
N SER A 473 -7.51 13.56 -19.04
CA SER A 473 -7.48 12.89 -20.34
C SER A 473 -8.55 13.43 -21.27
N SER A 474 -8.18 13.73 -22.52
CA SER A 474 -9.12 14.16 -23.57
C SER A 474 -10.07 13.06 -24.04
N GLY A 475 -9.83 11.81 -23.65
CA GLY A 475 -10.67 10.67 -23.98
C GLY A 475 -9.96 9.61 -24.82
N LYS A 476 -10.68 9.08 -25.82
CA LYS A 476 -10.34 7.79 -26.46
C LYS A 476 -9.14 7.86 -27.40
N GLN A 477 -8.91 8.99 -28.06
CA GLN A 477 -7.72 9.20 -28.91
C GLN A 477 -6.47 9.53 -28.09
N LYS A 478 -6.62 9.84 -26.79
CA LYS A 478 -5.53 10.35 -25.93
C LYS A 478 -4.84 11.54 -26.59
N ALA A 479 -5.65 12.45 -27.14
CA ALA A 479 -5.17 13.65 -27.81
C ALA A 479 -4.41 14.58 -26.87
N PHE A 480 -4.78 14.64 -25.59
CA PHE A 480 -3.99 15.23 -24.53
C PHE A 480 -4.21 14.43 -23.25
N GLU A 481 -3.12 14.16 -22.54
CA GLU A 481 -3.15 13.57 -21.21
C GLU A 481 -2.07 14.21 -20.35
N CYS A 482 -2.40 14.56 -19.10
CA CYS A 482 -1.45 15.05 -18.12
C CYS A 482 -1.75 14.51 -16.71
N LEU A 483 -0.71 14.42 -15.89
CA LEU A 483 -0.82 14.15 -14.47
C LEU A 483 -0.88 15.48 -13.71
N VAL A 484 -1.73 15.55 -12.69
CA VAL A 484 -1.77 16.64 -11.71
C VAL A 484 -1.69 16.07 -10.31
N TYR A 485 -0.85 16.63 -9.45
CA TYR A 485 -0.76 16.19 -8.04
C TYR A 485 -1.88 16.80 -7.20
N LEU A 486 -2.68 15.95 -6.56
CA LEU A 486 -3.83 16.28 -5.68
C LEU A 486 -3.57 17.47 -4.74
N HIS A 487 -2.40 17.49 -4.11
CA HIS A 487 -2.04 18.47 -3.10
C HIS A 487 -1.63 19.84 -3.69
N ARG A 488 -1.21 19.86 -4.97
CA ARG A 488 -0.85 21.08 -5.73
C ARG A 488 -1.96 21.60 -6.63
N TYR A 489 -3.00 20.81 -6.90
CA TYR A 489 -4.19 21.30 -7.59
C TYR A 489 -4.76 22.51 -6.85
N ASN A 490 -5.10 23.57 -7.60
CA ASN A 490 -5.76 24.77 -7.12
C ASN A 490 -6.72 25.33 -8.19
N GLU A 491 -7.50 26.36 -7.86
CA GLU A 491 -8.53 26.92 -8.76
C GLU A 491 -8.00 27.38 -10.13
N SER A 492 -6.70 27.71 -10.24
CA SER A 492 -6.09 28.13 -11.51
C SER A 492 -5.61 26.98 -12.38
N THR A 493 -5.50 25.75 -11.85
CA THR A 493 -4.88 24.61 -12.53
C THR A 493 -5.53 24.28 -13.88
N LEU A 494 -6.86 24.32 -13.99
CA LEU A 494 -7.57 24.04 -15.25
C LEU A 494 -7.36 25.15 -16.29
N SER A 495 -7.31 26.42 -15.86
CA SER A 495 -7.03 27.56 -16.74
C SER A 495 -5.57 27.55 -17.23
N ARG A 496 -4.63 27.15 -16.36
CA ARG A 496 -3.23 26.91 -16.72
C ARG A 496 -3.10 25.76 -17.72
N MET A 497 -3.71 24.61 -17.45
CA MET A 497 -3.76 23.45 -18.35
C MET A 497 -4.22 23.85 -19.76
N ARG A 498 -5.28 24.66 -19.82
CA ARG A 498 -5.88 25.14 -21.06
C ARG A 498 -4.95 26.05 -21.87
N SER A 499 -4.33 27.02 -21.19
CA SER A 499 -3.53 28.08 -21.81
C SER A 499 -2.09 27.66 -22.12
N ALA A 500 -1.45 26.87 -21.27
CA ALA A 500 -0.06 26.45 -21.42
C ALA A 500 0.12 25.16 -22.23
N TYR A 501 -0.87 24.26 -22.26
CA TYR A 501 -0.73 22.94 -22.91
C TYR A 501 -1.76 22.70 -24.02
N VAL A 502 -3.06 22.76 -23.71
CA VAL A 502 -4.13 22.40 -24.68
C VAL A 502 -4.13 23.34 -25.90
N THR A 503 -4.09 24.65 -25.67
CA THR A 503 -4.09 25.64 -26.77
C THR A 503 -2.86 25.52 -27.67
N PRO A 504 -1.60 25.49 -27.15
CA PRO A 504 -0.42 25.23 -27.97
C PRO A 504 -0.48 23.91 -28.74
N LEU A 505 -0.97 22.83 -28.12
CA LEU A 505 -1.05 21.51 -28.75
C LEU A 505 -2.02 21.47 -29.94
N GLN A 506 -3.12 22.23 -29.91
CA GLN A 506 -3.97 22.40 -31.10
C GLN A 506 -3.20 23.07 -32.26
N GLY A 507 -2.33 24.03 -31.95
CA GLY A 507 -1.41 24.65 -32.91
C GLY A 507 -0.40 23.64 -33.46
N HIS A 508 0.26 22.87 -32.60
CA HIS A 508 1.21 21.83 -32.99
C HIS A 508 0.58 20.74 -33.88
N TYR A 509 -0.62 20.27 -33.56
CA TYR A 509 -1.37 19.34 -34.41
C TYR A 509 -1.75 19.94 -35.75
N SER A 510 -2.18 21.21 -35.79
CA SER A 510 -2.50 21.90 -37.04
C SER A 510 -1.27 22.02 -37.95
N ALA A 511 -0.13 22.44 -37.41
CA ALA A 511 1.14 22.51 -38.14
C ALA A 511 1.65 21.13 -38.58
N ARG A 512 1.47 20.07 -37.76
CA ARG A 512 1.84 18.69 -38.16
C ARG A 512 0.96 18.17 -39.29
N ILE A 513 -0.34 18.50 -39.31
CA ILE A 513 -1.25 18.14 -40.41
C ILE A 513 -0.78 18.80 -41.71
N GLU A 514 -0.49 20.10 -41.69
CA GLU A 514 0.00 20.85 -42.86
C GLU A 514 1.35 20.28 -43.37
N PHE A 515 2.29 19.98 -42.46
CA PHE A 515 3.56 19.33 -42.80
C PHE A 515 3.35 17.97 -43.48
N LEU A 516 2.49 17.11 -42.92
CA LEU A 516 2.21 15.78 -43.49
C LEU A 516 1.48 15.87 -44.83
N GLU A 517 0.64 16.89 -45.04
CA GLU A 517 -0.04 17.15 -46.31
C GLU A 517 0.97 17.56 -47.40
N ASN A 518 1.91 18.45 -47.06
CA ASN A 518 2.99 18.87 -47.95
C ASN A 518 3.95 17.71 -48.31
N GLU A 519 4.41 16.92 -47.31
CA GLU A 519 5.24 15.72 -47.53
C GLU A 519 4.52 14.69 -48.42
N LYS A 520 3.22 14.48 -48.21
CA LYS A 520 2.41 13.56 -49.02
C LYS A 520 2.31 14.04 -50.47
N ASN A 521 2.15 15.34 -50.69
CA ASN A 521 2.07 15.93 -52.03
C ASN A 521 3.43 15.93 -52.75
N ALA A 522 4.54 16.04 -52.02
CA ALA A 522 5.90 15.94 -52.55
C ALA A 522 6.32 14.49 -52.86
N SER A 523 5.84 13.51 -52.08
CA SER A 523 6.18 12.10 -52.26
C SER A 523 5.59 11.52 -53.54
N LYS A 524 6.44 10.86 -54.34
CA LYS A 524 6.07 10.15 -55.58
C LYS A 524 5.74 8.66 -55.36
N ASN A 525 5.90 8.14 -54.13
CA ASN A 525 5.67 6.74 -53.81
C ASN A 525 4.26 6.51 -53.24
N PRO A 526 3.37 5.75 -53.91
CA PRO A 526 2.02 5.48 -53.41
C PRO A 526 1.97 4.78 -52.04
N SER A 527 3.02 4.03 -51.66
CA SER A 527 3.11 3.43 -50.31
C SER A 527 3.31 4.48 -49.23
N ASP A 528 4.19 5.45 -49.47
CA ASP A 528 4.53 6.47 -48.48
C ASP A 528 3.43 7.53 -48.40
N GLN A 529 2.81 7.90 -49.53
CA GLN A 529 1.58 8.71 -49.55
C GLN A 529 0.46 8.10 -48.68
N ARG A 530 0.30 6.76 -48.69
CA ARG A 530 -0.68 6.06 -47.84
C ARG A 530 -0.29 6.08 -46.36
N LYS A 531 0.99 5.97 -46.02
CA LYS A 531 1.47 6.08 -44.62
C LYS A 531 1.23 7.50 -44.08
N LEU A 532 1.64 8.52 -44.84
CA LEU A 532 1.47 9.93 -44.48
C LEU A 532 0.00 10.31 -44.34
N GLN A 533 -0.87 9.85 -45.25
CA GLN A 533 -2.33 10.02 -45.09
C GLN A 533 -2.83 9.40 -43.77
N LYS A 534 -2.40 8.18 -43.44
CA LYS A 534 -2.85 7.48 -42.22
C LYS A 534 -2.39 8.20 -40.94
N GLU A 535 -1.18 8.75 -40.93
CA GLU A 535 -0.68 9.56 -39.82
C GLU A 535 -1.47 10.87 -39.70
N MET A 536 -1.67 11.58 -40.82
CA MET A 536 -2.45 12.81 -40.86
C MET A 536 -3.91 12.61 -40.41
N GLU A 537 -4.54 11.50 -40.81
CA GLU A 537 -5.88 11.11 -40.36
C GLU A 537 -5.94 10.86 -38.83
N ALA A 538 -4.88 10.32 -38.25
CA ALA A 538 -4.77 10.10 -36.81
C ALA A 538 -4.60 11.43 -36.05
N ILE A 539 -3.75 12.34 -36.55
CA ILE A 539 -3.59 13.68 -35.95
C ILE A 539 -4.87 14.51 -36.10
N ARG A 540 -5.59 14.44 -37.23
CA ARG A 540 -6.90 15.08 -37.42
C ARG A 540 -7.92 14.61 -36.37
N LYS A 541 -7.94 13.30 -36.05
CA LYS A 541 -8.80 12.75 -34.97
C LYS A 541 -8.38 13.22 -33.58
N LYS A 542 -7.07 13.30 -33.29
CA LYS A 542 -6.58 13.87 -32.03
C LYS A 542 -6.96 15.35 -31.91
N LEU A 543 -6.78 16.17 -32.95
CA LEU A 543 -7.15 17.59 -32.95
C LEU A 543 -8.66 17.81 -32.72
N GLU A 544 -9.51 16.99 -33.33
CA GLU A 544 -10.97 17.06 -33.13
C GLU A 544 -11.41 16.66 -31.70
N GLU A 545 -10.77 15.66 -31.09
CA GLU A 545 -10.97 15.34 -29.67
C GLU A 545 -10.46 16.48 -28.76
N LEU A 546 -9.28 17.04 -29.07
CA LEU A 546 -8.65 18.10 -28.28
C LEU A 546 -9.46 19.41 -28.27
N ARG A 547 -10.17 19.73 -29.36
CA ARG A 547 -11.10 20.88 -29.41
C ARG A 547 -12.30 20.70 -28.49
N LYS A 548 -12.88 19.50 -28.46
CA LYS A 548 -13.99 19.17 -27.55
C LYS A 548 -13.54 19.21 -26.09
N PHE A 549 -12.35 18.67 -25.82
CA PHE A 549 -11.74 18.76 -24.50
C PHE A 549 -11.46 20.22 -24.08
N ASP A 550 -11.07 21.11 -25.00
CA ASP A 550 -10.89 22.54 -24.69
C ASP A 550 -12.21 23.23 -24.27
N ASP A 551 -13.32 22.92 -24.95
CA ASP A 551 -14.64 23.45 -24.59
C ASP A 551 -15.13 22.93 -23.22
N GLU A 552 -14.94 21.64 -22.92
CA GLU A 552 -15.22 21.07 -21.59
C GLU A 552 -14.31 21.66 -20.51
N LEU A 553 -13.00 21.75 -20.78
CA LEU A 553 -12.01 22.29 -19.85
C LEU A 553 -12.25 23.77 -19.55
N ARG A 554 -12.70 24.56 -20.54
CA ARG A 554 -13.13 25.95 -20.32
C ARG A 554 -14.29 26.02 -19.33
N HIS A 555 -15.34 25.21 -19.52
CA HIS A 555 -16.49 25.17 -18.63
C HIS A 555 -16.09 24.87 -17.17
N TYR A 556 -15.24 23.86 -16.97
CA TYR A 556 -14.75 23.51 -15.62
C TYR A 556 -13.75 24.51 -15.04
N ALA A 557 -12.96 25.21 -15.88
CA ALA A 557 -12.09 26.30 -15.42
C ALA A 557 -12.90 27.51 -14.92
N ASP A 558 -14.00 27.85 -15.61
CA ASP A 558 -14.90 28.93 -15.19
C ASP A 558 -15.60 28.62 -13.85
N MET A 559 -15.82 27.34 -13.53
CA MET A 559 -16.36 26.90 -12.23
C MET A 559 -15.39 27.09 -11.05
N LYS A 560 -14.09 27.31 -11.29
CA LYS A 560 -13.05 27.46 -10.25
C LYS A 560 -13.15 26.42 -9.13
N ILE A 561 -13.17 25.13 -9.50
CA ILE A 561 -13.31 24.05 -8.53
C ILE A 561 -12.17 24.11 -7.49
N ALA A 562 -12.54 24.23 -6.22
CA ALA A 562 -11.65 24.06 -5.07
C ALA A 562 -11.80 22.66 -4.45
N LEU A 563 -10.71 22.15 -3.88
CA LEU A 563 -10.67 20.84 -3.20
C LEU A 563 -10.67 21.03 -1.69
N ASP A 564 -11.51 20.25 -0.99
CA ASP A 564 -11.30 19.98 0.44
C ASP A 564 -10.84 18.54 0.58
N LEU A 565 -9.55 18.36 0.85
CA LEU A 565 -8.94 17.05 0.94
C LEU A 565 -9.56 16.18 2.06
N ASP A 566 -10.23 16.76 3.05
CA ASP A 566 -10.92 16.00 4.11
C ASP A 566 -12.10 15.17 3.56
N ASP A 567 -12.75 15.64 2.48
CA ASP A 567 -13.76 14.85 1.74
C ASP A 567 -13.17 13.56 1.13
N GLY A 568 -11.84 13.45 1.06
CA GLY A 568 -11.11 12.31 0.49
C GLY A 568 -11.07 12.32 -1.04
N VAL A 569 -10.27 11.43 -1.63
CA VAL A 569 -10.03 11.48 -3.08
C VAL A 569 -11.32 11.21 -3.85
N LYS A 570 -12.15 10.26 -3.42
CA LYS A 570 -13.40 9.88 -4.11
C LYS A 570 -14.35 11.05 -4.41
N VAL A 571 -14.63 11.86 -3.39
CA VAL A 571 -15.60 12.97 -3.50
C VAL A 571 -14.99 14.09 -4.36
N ASN A 572 -13.73 14.41 -4.14
CA ASN A 572 -13.03 15.45 -4.90
C ASN A 572 -12.85 15.07 -6.38
N TYR A 573 -12.53 13.81 -6.70
CA TYR A 573 -12.43 13.29 -8.07
C TYR A 573 -13.76 13.42 -8.84
N GLY A 574 -14.89 13.24 -8.15
CA GLY A 574 -16.23 13.38 -8.72
C GLY A 574 -16.57 14.80 -9.19
N LYS A 575 -15.85 15.84 -8.74
CA LYS A 575 -16.10 17.25 -9.09
C LYS A 575 -15.79 17.57 -10.57
N PHE A 576 -14.96 16.77 -11.25
CA PHE A 576 -14.35 17.10 -12.55
C PHE A 576 -15.07 16.55 -13.80
N GLY A 577 -16.33 16.11 -13.67
CA GLY A 577 -17.10 15.70 -14.85
C GLY A 577 -16.48 14.50 -15.56
N ASN A 578 -16.10 14.68 -16.83
CA ASN A 578 -15.45 13.65 -17.65
C ASN A 578 -13.97 13.93 -17.90
N LEU A 579 -13.42 15.02 -17.34
CA LEU A 579 -12.03 15.43 -17.57
C LEU A 579 -10.98 14.45 -17.00
N LEU A 580 -11.37 13.64 -16.02
CA LEU A 580 -10.51 12.70 -15.32
C LEU A 580 -10.77 11.25 -15.75
N ALA A 581 -9.69 10.52 -16.08
CA ALA A 581 -9.75 9.11 -16.45
C ALA A 581 -10.25 8.22 -15.29
N GLU A 582 -10.81 7.05 -15.62
CA GLU A 582 -11.22 6.02 -14.65
C GLU A 582 -12.21 6.49 -13.56
N LYS A 583 -12.95 7.58 -13.79
CA LYS A 583 -13.88 8.18 -12.81
C LYS A 583 -14.84 7.17 -12.19
N SER A 584 -15.63 6.44 -12.98
CA SER A 584 -16.59 5.44 -12.47
C SER A 584 -15.92 4.35 -11.64
N SER A 585 -14.72 3.91 -12.06
CA SER A 585 -13.87 2.97 -11.33
C SER A 585 -13.42 3.51 -9.96
N ILE A 586 -13.22 4.82 -9.83
CA ILE A 586 -12.76 5.52 -8.62
C ILE A 586 -13.93 5.92 -7.72
N THR A 587 -14.92 6.66 -8.22
CA THR A 587 -16.06 7.19 -7.44
C THR A 587 -17.02 6.08 -7.02
N GLY A 588 -17.14 5.03 -7.85
CA GLY A 588 -18.18 4.00 -7.71
C GLY A 588 -19.53 4.42 -8.31
N SER A 589 -19.57 5.52 -9.06
CA SER A 589 -20.71 5.89 -9.90
C SER A 589 -20.73 4.98 -11.12
N ASN A 590 -21.82 4.27 -11.38
CA ASN A 590 -22.06 3.76 -12.72
C ASN A 590 -22.46 4.96 -13.60
N ASP A 591 -21.77 5.14 -14.72
CA ASP A 591 -22.16 6.12 -15.74
C ASP A 591 -23.41 5.58 -16.47
N ASN A 592 -24.59 5.98 -16.01
CA ASN A 592 -25.91 5.72 -16.60
C ASN A 592 -26.50 7.02 -17.15
#